data_AF-A0AAV9ARS0-F1
#
_entry.id   AF-A0AAV9ARS0-F1
#
_cell.length_a   1.000
_cell.length_b   1.000
_cell.length_c   1.000
_cell.angle_alpha   90.00
_cell.angle_beta   90.00
_cell.angle_gamma   90.00
#
_symmetry.space_group_name_H-M   'P 1'
#
loop_
_entity.id
_entity.type
_entity.pdbx_description
1 polymer ?
#
loop_
_entity_poly.entity_id
_entity_poly.type
_entity_poly.pdbx_seq_one_letter_code
_entity_poly.pdbx_strand_id
1 'polypeptide(L)'
;MAPNTVTLVSTTTHNKKLFMPPPRLSMEGLQRAVSDLSFELSKAAIDVDDHHHQPPLPTIFEAKCECCGMSEECTPDYIRRVRDRSCGRWICGLCTEAVEEEMAKNGRKKEEAIQTHMGACIRFNKFGRAYPVLGQAEAMREMLKRNNYRSKSNSPRERGGGGGGAKKVAMISRSTSCIPAIMEDVNSL
;
A
#
# COMPACT_ATOMS: atom_id res chain seq x y z
N MET A 1 0.99 54.90 3.30
CA MET A 1 1.37 55.84 2.23
C MET A 1 2.04 55.04 1.13
N ALA A 2 1.40 54.91 -0.03
CA ALA A 2 2.09 54.57 -1.29
C ALA A 2 2.51 55.87 -1.98
N PRO A 3 3.54 55.86 -2.84
CA PRO A 3 3.27 56.03 -4.29
C PRO A 3 4.18 55.16 -5.20
N ASN A 4 3.65 54.50 -6.25
CA ASN A 4 3.54 54.90 -7.68
C ASN A 4 4.61 54.20 -8.55
N THR A 5 4.26 53.12 -9.29
CA THR A 5 3.81 53.08 -10.70
C THR A 5 4.80 53.64 -11.73
N VAL A 6 5.33 52.76 -12.58
CA VAL A 6 5.70 53.09 -13.96
C VAL A 6 5.03 52.13 -14.92
N THR A 7 4.14 52.70 -15.72
CA THR A 7 3.36 52.11 -16.80
C THR A 7 4.22 52.02 -18.05
N LEU A 8 4.32 50.83 -18.64
CA LEU A 8 4.75 50.71 -20.04
C LEU A 8 3.57 50.29 -20.90
N VAL A 9 3.21 51.26 -21.74
CA VAL A 9 2.21 51.22 -22.80
C VAL A 9 2.66 50.21 -23.86
N SER A 10 1.77 49.27 -24.22
CA SER A 10 1.81 48.61 -25.51
C SER A 10 0.58 49.03 -26.29
N THR A 11 0.82 49.89 -27.28
CA THR A 11 -0.12 50.28 -28.32
C THR A 11 -0.30 49.11 -29.29
N THR A 12 -1.51 48.56 -29.42
CA THR A 12 -1.88 47.77 -30.60
C THR A 12 -3.38 47.87 -30.87
N THR A 13 -3.68 48.72 -31.86
CA THR A 13 -4.68 48.57 -32.93
C THR A 13 -6.06 47.97 -32.60
N HIS A 14 -7.06 48.85 -32.56
CA HIS A 14 -8.49 48.54 -32.54
C HIS A 14 -8.88 47.75 -33.80
N ASN A 15 -9.32 46.50 -33.65
CA ASN A 15 -9.93 45.73 -34.75
C ASN A 15 -11.33 45.30 -34.33
N LYS A 16 -12.35 46.02 -34.79
CA LYS A 16 -13.77 45.72 -34.53
C LYS A 16 -14.17 44.51 -35.37
N LYS A 17 -14.01 43.30 -34.85
CA LYS A 17 -14.72 42.13 -35.37
C LYS A 17 -16.08 42.04 -34.68
N LEU A 18 -17.14 42.17 -35.49
CA LEU A 18 -18.53 41.98 -35.11
C LEU A 18 -18.69 40.55 -34.57
N PHE A 19 -18.93 40.41 -33.27
CA PHE A 19 -19.38 39.15 -32.68
C PHE A 19 -20.86 38.99 -33.04
N MET A 20 -21.15 38.12 -34.01
CA MET A 20 -22.50 37.58 -34.16
C MET A 20 -22.70 36.50 -33.10
N PRO A 21 -23.77 36.55 -32.27
CA PRO A 21 -24.12 35.43 -31.41
C PRO A 21 -24.56 34.24 -32.27
N PRO A 22 -24.26 32.99 -31.86
CA PRO A 22 -24.69 31.81 -32.59
C PRO A 22 -26.22 31.73 -32.63
N PRO A 23 -26.82 31.17 -33.70
CA PRO A 23 -28.27 30.99 -33.77
C PRO A 23 -28.73 30.14 -32.59
N ARG A 24 -29.75 30.61 -31.87
CA ARG A 24 -30.42 29.77 -30.87
C ARG A 24 -31.10 28.62 -31.61
N LEU A 25 -30.64 27.39 -31.36
CA LEU A 25 -31.38 26.22 -31.78
C LEU A 25 -32.72 26.23 -31.03
N SER A 26 -33.80 26.20 -31.81
CA SER A 26 -35.18 26.05 -31.36
C SER A 26 -35.28 24.78 -30.51
N MET A 27 -35.85 24.91 -29.30
CA MET A 27 -36.03 23.79 -28.37
C MET A 27 -37.33 23.02 -28.67
N GLU A 28 -38.11 23.48 -29.66
CA GLU A 28 -39.33 22.87 -30.16
C GLU A 28 -38.98 21.57 -30.91
N GLY A 29 -38.81 20.49 -30.14
CA GLY A 29 -38.57 19.14 -30.66
C GLY A 29 -37.69 18.27 -29.77
N LEU A 30 -37.03 18.84 -28.75
CA LEU A 30 -36.20 18.07 -27.84
C LEU A 30 -37.06 17.43 -26.74
N GLN A 31 -37.65 16.28 -27.03
CA GLN A 31 -38.22 15.43 -26.00
C GLN A 31 -37.09 14.90 -25.14
N ARG A 32 -37.13 15.15 -23.82
CA ARG A 32 -36.21 14.47 -22.90
C ARG A 32 -36.49 12.97 -23.00
N ALA A 33 -35.46 12.17 -23.28
CA ALA A 33 -35.55 10.74 -23.09
C ALA A 33 -35.86 10.48 -21.61
N VAL A 34 -37.09 10.13 -21.30
CA VAL A 34 -37.49 9.70 -19.96
C VAL A 34 -37.15 8.22 -19.91
N SER A 35 -36.31 7.81 -18.96
CA SER A 35 -36.07 6.40 -18.72
C SER A 35 -37.34 5.77 -18.17
N ASP A 36 -37.72 4.60 -18.69
CA ASP A 36 -38.91 3.85 -18.25
C ASP A 36 -38.88 3.52 -16.74
N LEU A 37 -37.69 3.55 -16.14
CA LEU A 37 -37.47 3.45 -14.69
C LEU A 37 -38.20 4.54 -13.90
N SER A 38 -38.33 5.75 -14.45
CA SER A 38 -39.01 6.87 -13.78
C SER A 38 -40.52 6.67 -13.70
N PHE A 39 -41.10 5.91 -14.64
CA PHE A 39 -42.53 5.60 -14.68
C PHE A 39 -42.85 4.35 -13.83
N GLU A 40 -41.95 3.36 -13.79
CA GLU A 40 -42.11 2.19 -12.92
C GLU A 40 -42.04 2.55 -11.43
N LEU A 41 -41.13 3.45 -11.03
CA LEU A 41 -41.02 3.90 -9.63
C LEU A 41 -42.23 4.72 -9.16
N SER A 42 -42.85 5.49 -10.06
CA SER A 42 -44.05 6.27 -9.74
C SER A 42 -45.32 5.43 -9.75
N LYS A 43 -45.40 4.40 -10.59
CA LYS A 43 -46.50 3.42 -10.60
C LYS A 43 -46.46 2.48 -9.38
N ALA A 44 -45.27 2.11 -8.92
CA ALA A 44 -45.08 1.33 -7.69
C ALA A 44 -45.54 2.08 -6.42
N ALA A 45 -45.76 3.39 -6.49
CA ALA A 45 -46.16 4.21 -5.34
C ALA A 45 -47.68 4.31 -5.12
N ILE A 46 -48.53 3.73 -5.99
CA ILE A 46 -49.99 3.95 -5.94
C ILE A 46 -50.80 2.67 -5.63
N ASP A 47 -50.27 1.46 -5.78
CA ASP A 47 -51.04 0.23 -5.50
C ASP A 47 -50.20 -0.84 -4.77
N VAL A 48 -49.96 -0.72 -3.45
CA VAL A 48 -49.70 -1.87 -2.55
C VAL A 48 -50.07 -1.52 -1.09
N ASP A 49 -51.24 -1.98 -0.64
CA ASP A 49 -51.39 -2.49 0.74
C ASP A 49 -50.69 -3.85 0.78
N ASP A 50 -50.00 -4.16 1.88
CA ASP A 50 -49.26 -5.40 2.20
C ASP A 50 -47.72 -5.42 1.97
N HIS A 51 -46.99 -5.46 3.08
CA HIS A 51 -45.60 -5.91 3.25
C HIS A 51 -44.46 -5.27 2.43
N HIS A 52 -44.12 -4.01 2.70
CA HIS A 52 -42.70 -3.59 2.67
C HIS A 52 -41.97 -4.04 3.94
N HIS A 53 -41.80 -5.37 4.10
CA HIS A 53 -40.80 -5.89 5.02
C HIS A 53 -39.45 -5.82 4.31
N GLN A 54 -38.84 -4.63 4.38
CA GLN A 54 -37.42 -4.50 4.10
C GLN A 54 -36.71 -5.43 5.10
N PRO A 55 -35.92 -6.43 4.67
CA PRO A 55 -35.20 -7.29 5.60
C PRO A 55 -34.41 -6.40 6.57
N PRO A 56 -34.43 -6.67 7.89
CA PRO A 56 -33.60 -5.94 8.81
C PRO A 56 -32.16 -5.97 8.30
N LEU A 57 -31.60 -4.79 8.03
CA LEU A 57 -30.20 -4.69 7.62
C LEU A 57 -29.36 -5.41 8.68
N PRO A 58 -28.36 -6.21 8.27
CA PRO A 58 -27.53 -6.92 9.23
C PRO A 58 -26.91 -5.89 10.18
N THR A 59 -27.11 -6.08 11.48
CA THR A 59 -26.52 -5.20 12.48
C THR A 59 -25.00 -5.31 12.38
N ILE A 60 -24.34 -4.18 12.11
CA ILE A 60 -22.88 -4.08 11.98
C ILE A 60 -22.33 -3.51 13.29
N PHE A 61 -21.24 -4.09 13.77
CA PHE A 61 -20.50 -3.66 14.96
C PHE A 61 -19.07 -3.33 14.60
N GLU A 62 -18.52 -2.31 15.22
CA GLU A 62 -17.10 -2.03 15.18
C GLU A 62 -16.38 -2.89 16.22
N ALA A 63 -15.49 -3.78 15.78
CA ALA A 63 -14.79 -4.71 16.65
C ALA A 63 -13.26 -4.55 16.52
N LYS A 64 -12.60 -4.32 17.66
CA LYS A 64 -11.14 -4.11 17.71
C LYS A 64 -10.38 -5.43 17.74
N CYS A 65 -9.54 -5.66 16.74
CA CYS A 65 -8.69 -6.85 16.63
C CYS A 65 -7.72 -6.97 17.83
N GLU A 66 -7.66 -8.14 18.44
CA GLU A 66 -6.77 -8.41 19.59
C GLU A 66 -5.30 -8.54 19.19
N CYS A 67 -4.99 -8.84 17.92
CA CYS A 67 -3.62 -8.91 17.42
C CYS A 67 -3.03 -7.52 17.13
N CYS A 68 -3.71 -6.76 16.27
CA CYS A 68 -3.16 -5.52 15.70
C CYS A 68 -3.87 -4.24 16.19
N GLY A 69 -4.90 -4.35 17.03
CA GLY A 69 -5.60 -3.19 17.60
C GLY A 69 -6.36 -2.32 16.61
N MET A 70 -6.45 -2.70 15.33
CA MET A 70 -7.30 -2.02 14.34
C MET A 70 -8.75 -2.41 14.54
N SER A 71 -9.67 -1.47 14.31
CA SER A 71 -11.10 -1.74 14.24
C SER A 71 -11.50 -2.27 12.86
N GLU A 72 -12.47 -3.18 12.83
CA GLU A 72 -13.12 -3.65 11.61
C GLU A 72 -14.63 -3.66 11.81
N GLU A 73 -15.39 -3.29 10.78
CA GLU A 73 -16.86 -3.36 10.76
C GLU A 73 -17.30 -4.79 10.45
N CYS A 74 -18.06 -5.40 11.34
CA CYS A 74 -18.35 -6.83 11.28
C CYS A 74 -19.78 -7.15 11.73
N THR A 75 -20.33 -8.23 11.17
CA THR A 75 -21.59 -8.80 11.68
C THR A 75 -21.31 -9.67 12.92
N PRO A 76 -22.25 -9.77 13.88
CA PRO A 76 -22.10 -10.63 15.07
C PRO A 76 -21.78 -12.08 14.73
N ASP A 77 -22.42 -12.60 13.68
CA ASP A 77 -22.19 -13.97 13.21
C ASP A 77 -20.78 -14.17 12.69
N TYR A 78 -20.21 -13.17 12.01
CA TYR A 78 -18.81 -13.23 11.58
C TYR A 78 -17.87 -13.21 12.78
N ILE A 79 -18.11 -12.34 13.78
CA ILE A 79 -17.33 -12.29 15.01
C ILE A 79 -17.32 -13.64 15.73
N ARG A 80 -18.48 -14.27 15.86
CA ARG A 80 -18.62 -15.60 16.46
C ARG A 80 -17.82 -16.65 15.71
N ARG A 81 -18.00 -16.74 14.38
CA ARG A 81 -17.27 -17.70 13.53
C ARG A 81 -15.76 -17.54 13.62
N VAL A 82 -15.27 -16.30 13.67
CA VAL A 82 -13.85 -16.04 13.83
C VAL A 82 -13.39 -16.53 15.21
N ARG A 83 -14.06 -16.12 16.30
CA ARG A 83 -13.70 -16.56 17.66
C ARG A 83 -13.66 -18.07 17.83
N ASP A 84 -14.62 -18.79 17.27
CA ASP A 84 -14.64 -20.26 17.25
C ASP A 84 -13.38 -20.83 16.57
N ARG A 85 -12.86 -20.12 15.56
CA ARG A 85 -11.65 -20.44 14.82
C ARG A 85 -10.40 -19.71 15.31
N SER A 86 -10.39 -18.95 16.40
CA SER A 86 -9.18 -18.26 16.88
C SER A 86 -9.02 -18.35 18.39
N CYS A 87 -9.38 -19.52 18.93
CA CYS A 87 -9.25 -19.85 20.35
C CYS A 87 -9.98 -18.84 21.24
N GLY A 88 -11.18 -18.43 20.83
CA GLY A 88 -12.03 -17.48 21.54
C GLY A 88 -11.73 -16.00 21.30
N ARG A 89 -10.66 -15.67 20.58
CA ARG A 89 -10.23 -14.28 20.36
C ARG A 89 -10.82 -13.70 19.09
N TRP A 90 -11.14 -12.42 19.09
CA TRP A 90 -11.49 -11.70 17.87
C TRP A 90 -10.23 -11.17 17.16
N ILE A 91 -10.03 -11.59 15.91
CA ILE A 91 -8.93 -11.13 15.05
C ILE A 91 -9.51 -10.63 13.72
N CYS A 92 -8.95 -9.55 13.15
CA CYS A 92 -9.42 -9.02 11.88
C CYS A 92 -9.14 -9.96 10.72
N GLY A 93 -9.79 -9.73 9.56
CA GLY A 93 -9.61 -10.55 8.36
C GLY A 93 -8.14 -10.74 7.97
N LEU A 94 -7.35 -9.66 7.97
CA LEU A 94 -5.92 -9.71 7.62
C LEU A 94 -5.08 -10.53 8.60
N CYS A 95 -5.37 -10.45 9.90
CA CYS A 95 -4.67 -11.25 10.90
C CYS A 95 -5.10 -12.73 10.84
N THR A 96 -6.33 -13.02 10.41
CA THR A 96 -6.80 -14.40 10.20
C THR A 96 -5.99 -15.07 9.10
N GLU A 97 -5.89 -14.43 7.93
CA GLU A 97 -5.09 -14.94 6.80
C GLU A 97 -3.62 -15.14 7.19
N ALA A 98 -3.03 -14.19 7.93
CA ALA A 98 -1.66 -14.31 8.39
C ALA A 98 -1.45 -15.48 9.37
N VAL A 99 -2.40 -15.74 10.27
CA VAL A 99 -2.34 -16.91 11.17
C VAL A 99 -2.46 -18.21 10.39
N GLU A 100 -3.35 -18.28 9.41
CA GLU A 100 -3.49 -19.45 8.53
C GLU A 100 -2.20 -19.71 7.73
N GLU A 101 -1.55 -18.66 7.24
CA GLU A 101 -0.25 -18.74 6.59
C GLU A 101 0.85 -19.25 7.54
N GLU A 102 0.88 -18.78 8.79
CA GLU A 102 1.82 -19.27 9.82
C GLU A 102 1.60 -20.75 10.13
N MET A 103 0.34 -21.22 10.16
CA MET A 103 0.02 -22.63 10.31
C MET A 103 0.49 -23.46 9.11
N ALA A 104 0.23 -22.98 7.89
CA ALA A 104 0.58 -23.68 6.66
C ALA A 104 2.09 -23.76 6.42
N LYS A 105 2.82 -22.66 6.63
CA LYS A 105 4.27 -22.58 6.36
C LYS A 105 5.13 -23.19 7.45
N ASN A 106 4.78 -22.95 8.71
CA ASN A 106 5.61 -23.33 9.85
C ASN A 106 5.11 -24.59 10.56
N GLY A 107 4.01 -25.19 10.11
CA GLY A 107 3.42 -26.39 10.73
C GLY A 107 2.99 -26.17 12.18
N ARG A 108 2.81 -24.90 12.59
CA ARG A 108 2.50 -24.55 13.98
C ARG A 108 1.09 -24.99 14.33
N LYS A 109 0.92 -25.39 15.59
CA LYS A 109 -0.41 -25.55 16.15
C LYS A 109 -1.11 -24.20 16.14
N LYS A 110 -2.43 -24.22 15.94
CA LYS A 110 -3.27 -23.03 15.83
C LYS A 110 -3.03 -21.98 16.92
N GLU A 111 -3.05 -22.39 18.19
CA GLU A 111 -2.80 -21.48 19.31
C GLU A 111 -1.40 -20.85 19.25
N GLU A 112 -0.38 -21.63 18.91
CA GLU A 112 1.00 -21.17 18.78
C GLU A 112 1.16 -20.19 17.60
N ALA A 113 0.48 -20.45 16.47
CA ALA A 113 0.45 -19.56 15.32
C ALA A 113 -0.16 -18.20 15.70
N ILE A 114 -1.30 -18.21 16.42
CA ILE A 114 -1.93 -16.97 16.90
C ILE A 114 -1.00 -16.21 17.85
N GLN A 115 -0.39 -16.88 18.83
CA GLN A 115 0.52 -16.24 19.79
C GLN A 115 1.74 -15.63 19.10
N THR A 116 2.31 -16.35 18.13
CA THR A 116 3.49 -15.85 17.40
C THR A 116 3.12 -14.66 16.53
N HIS A 117 2.00 -14.72 15.80
CA HIS A 117 1.52 -13.61 14.99
C HIS A 117 1.18 -12.38 15.85
N MET A 118 0.52 -12.57 16.99
CA MET A 118 0.20 -11.50 17.92
C MET A 118 1.47 -10.83 18.47
N GLY A 119 2.49 -11.62 18.84
CA GLY A 119 3.79 -11.08 19.23
C GLY A 119 4.49 -10.29 18.12
N ALA A 120 4.32 -10.68 16.86
CA ALA A 120 4.80 -9.90 15.71
C ALA A 120 4.00 -8.60 15.51
N CYS A 121 2.67 -8.67 15.56
CA CYS A 121 1.77 -7.52 15.41
C CYS A 121 1.97 -6.48 16.50
N ILE A 122 2.08 -6.88 17.77
CA ILE A 122 2.30 -5.96 18.89
C ILE A 122 3.64 -5.23 18.72
N ARG A 123 4.71 -5.94 18.36
CA ARG A 123 6.02 -5.33 18.09
C ARG A 123 5.95 -4.36 16.91
N PHE A 124 5.30 -4.77 15.82
CA PHE A 124 5.11 -3.92 14.65
C PHE A 124 4.33 -2.65 14.98
N ASN A 125 3.23 -2.76 15.72
CA ASN A 125 2.44 -1.58 16.10
C ASN A 125 3.17 -0.65 17.05
N LYS A 126 3.91 -1.20 18.02
CA LYS A 126 4.66 -0.41 19.00
C LYS A 126 5.77 0.42 18.37
N PHE A 127 6.46 -0.11 17.36
CA PHE A 127 7.63 0.53 16.77
C PHE A 127 7.49 0.80 15.29
N GLY A 128 7.23 -0.24 14.48
CA GLY A 128 7.12 -0.12 13.02
C GLY A 128 6.04 0.83 12.54
N ARG A 129 4.84 0.77 13.13
CA ARG A 129 3.71 1.64 12.76
C ARG A 129 3.73 2.99 13.46
N ALA A 130 3.93 3.00 14.77
CA ALA A 130 3.91 4.23 15.56
C ALA A 130 5.13 5.14 15.31
N TYR A 131 6.29 4.55 15.00
CA TYR A 131 7.54 5.27 14.79
C TYR A 131 8.29 4.76 13.53
N PRO A 132 7.77 5.03 12.32
CA PRO A 132 8.31 4.46 11.08
C PRO A 132 9.81 4.75 10.88
N VAL A 133 10.27 5.94 11.27
CA VAL A 133 11.69 6.33 11.16
C VAL A 133 12.58 5.49 12.08
N LEU A 134 12.12 5.15 13.29
CA LEU A 134 12.86 4.27 14.19
C LEU A 134 12.92 2.84 13.63
N GLY A 135 11.84 2.35 13.04
CA GLY A 135 11.82 1.06 12.35
C GLY A 135 12.79 1.03 11.16
N GLN A 136 12.85 2.10 10.38
CA GLN A 136 13.83 2.23 9.29
C GLN A 136 15.27 2.24 9.82
N ALA A 137 15.55 3.01 10.88
CA ALA A 137 16.86 3.06 11.50
C ALA A 137 17.28 1.70 12.10
N GLU A 138 16.34 0.96 12.68
CA GLU A 138 16.55 -0.40 13.17
C GLU A 138 16.88 -1.37 12.03
N ALA A 139 16.15 -1.31 10.91
CA ALA A 139 16.45 -2.09 9.72
C ALA A 139 17.84 -1.77 9.16
N MET A 140 18.21 -0.48 9.08
CA MET A 140 19.56 -0.05 8.68
C MET A 140 20.64 -0.59 9.61
N ARG A 141 20.41 -0.51 10.93
CA ARG A 141 21.31 -1.07 11.94
C ARG A 141 21.50 -2.58 11.77
N GLU A 142 20.42 -3.30 11.51
CA GLU A 142 20.47 -4.76 11.36
C GLU A 142 21.20 -5.18 10.07
N MET A 143 21.02 -4.44 8.97
CA MET A 143 21.79 -4.65 7.74
C MET A 143 23.30 -4.47 7.98
N LEU A 144 23.71 -3.41 8.68
CA LEU A 144 25.11 -3.16 9.00
C LEU A 144 25.69 -4.22 9.94
N LYS A 145 24.93 -4.64 10.96
CA LYS A 145 25.32 -5.75 11.86
C LYS A 145 25.53 -7.04 11.08
N ARG A 146 24.56 -7.44 10.25
CA ARG A 146 24.64 -8.66 9.43
C ARG A 146 25.83 -8.63 8.47
N ASN A 147 26.14 -7.47 7.90
CA ASN A 147 27.32 -7.30 7.05
C ASN A 147 28.62 -7.50 7.84
N ASN A 148 28.71 -7.01 9.08
CA ASN A 148 29.89 -7.22 9.94
C ASN A 148 30.18 -8.71 10.24
N TYR A 149 29.13 -9.54 10.35
CA TYR A 149 29.31 -11.00 10.45
C TYR A 149 29.79 -11.64 9.14
N ARG A 150 29.34 -11.13 7.98
CA ARG A 150 29.77 -11.59 6.66
C ARG A 150 31.19 -11.12 6.28
N SER A 151 31.65 -10.00 6.84
CA SER A 151 33.05 -9.56 6.75
C SER A 151 34.03 -10.45 7.54
N LYS A 152 33.53 -11.30 8.45
CA LYS A 152 34.31 -12.35 9.13
C LYS A 152 34.23 -13.72 8.46
N SER A 153 33.33 -13.92 7.48
CA SER A 153 33.33 -15.14 6.67
C SER A 153 34.31 -14.99 5.50
N ASN A 154 35.47 -15.64 5.64
CA ASN A 154 36.40 -16.08 4.59
C ASN A 154 36.34 -15.29 3.28
N SER A 155 36.84 -14.06 3.25
CA SER A 155 37.49 -13.66 2.01
C SER A 155 38.72 -14.58 1.86
N PRO A 156 38.95 -15.22 0.69
CA PRO A 156 40.28 -15.67 0.32
C PRO A 156 41.12 -14.40 0.18
N ARG A 157 41.53 -13.83 1.31
CA ARG A 157 42.61 -12.86 1.31
C ARG A 157 43.81 -13.67 0.87
N GLU A 158 44.21 -13.46 -0.38
CA GLU A 158 45.51 -13.84 -0.89
C GLU A 158 46.53 -13.42 0.15
N ARG A 159 47.03 -14.41 0.91
CA ARG A 159 48.28 -14.28 1.62
C ARG A 159 49.32 -14.25 0.51
N GLY A 160 49.76 -13.05 0.14
CA GLY A 160 51.05 -12.90 -0.51
C GLY A 160 52.08 -13.63 0.34
N GLY A 161 52.61 -14.72 -0.21
CA GLY A 161 53.55 -15.58 0.51
C GLY A 161 53.55 -17.02 0.02
N GLY A 162 54.14 -17.24 -1.16
CA GLY A 162 54.95 -18.44 -1.44
C GLY A 162 54.22 -19.76 -1.70
N GLY A 163 54.40 -20.27 -2.92
CA GLY A 163 54.60 -21.70 -3.17
C GLY A 163 53.37 -22.56 -3.44
N GLY A 164 53.20 -22.91 -4.72
CA GLY A 164 52.79 -24.24 -5.19
C GLY A 164 51.47 -24.84 -4.69
N GLY A 165 50.48 -24.91 -5.59
CA GLY A 165 49.38 -25.87 -5.43
C GLY A 165 48.08 -25.40 -6.06
N ALA A 166 47.83 -25.81 -7.30
CA ALA A 166 46.56 -25.61 -7.98
C ALA A 166 45.40 -26.24 -7.18
N LYS A 167 44.55 -25.41 -6.59
CA LYS A 167 43.19 -25.80 -6.19
C LYS A 167 42.23 -24.94 -7.00
N LYS A 168 41.50 -25.59 -7.90
CA LYS A 168 40.46 -24.99 -8.74
C LYS A 168 39.33 -24.49 -7.82
N VAL A 169 39.42 -23.26 -7.35
CA VAL A 169 38.27 -22.55 -6.80
C VAL A 169 37.42 -22.14 -7.98
N ALA A 170 36.17 -22.61 -8.02
CA ALA A 170 35.20 -22.23 -9.04
C ALA A 170 35.02 -20.71 -9.00
N MET A 171 35.70 -20.04 -9.94
CA MET A 171 35.58 -18.62 -10.18
C MET A 171 34.21 -18.39 -10.82
N ILE A 172 33.26 -17.86 -10.03
CA ILE A 172 32.01 -17.35 -10.58
C ILE A 172 32.40 -16.19 -11.49
N SER A 173 32.30 -16.38 -12.80
CA SER A 173 32.54 -15.35 -13.81
C SER A 173 31.65 -14.15 -13.49
N ARG A 174 32.27 -13.03 -13.11
CA ARG A 174 31.55 -11.79 -12.82
C ARG A 174 31.08 -11.20 -14.14
N SER A 175 29.80 -10.86 -14.22
CA SER A 175 29.23 -10.11 -15.35
C SER A 175 30.05 -8.84 -15.58
N THR A 176 30.39 -8.56 -16.83
CA THR A 176 31.26 -7.47 -17.28
C THR A 176 30.71 -6.06 -17.03
N SER A 177 29.55 -5.92 -16.39
CA SER A 177 28.85 -4.65 -16.20
C SER A 177 29.32 -3.81 -15.01
N CYS A 178 30.26 -4.31 -14.19
CA CYS A 178 30.66 -3.66 -12.94
C CYS A 178 32.17 -3.42 -12.86
N ILE A 179 32.76 -2.72 -13.85
CA ILE A 179 34.13 -2.23 -13.77
C ILE A 179 34.08 -0.79 -13.21
N PRO A 180 34.59 -0.53 -11.98
CA PRO A 180 34.73 0.83 -11.48
C PRO A 180 35.87 1.50 -12.27
N ALA A 181 35.54 2.54 -13.05
CA ALA A 181 36.52 3.36 -13.74
C ALA A 181 37.22 4.30 -12.75
N ILE A 182 38.20 3.78 -12.02
CA ILE A 182 39.15 4.58 -11.25
C ILE A 182 40.52 3.93 -11.31
N MET A 183 41.30 4.34 -12.32
CA MET A 183 42.76 4.53 -12.36
C MET A 183 43.26 4.40 -13.80
N GLU A 184 42.80 5.29 -14.67
CA GLU A 184 43.54 5.69 -15.87
C GLU A 184 43.75 7.18 -15.71
N ASP A 185 44.85 7.59 -15.04
CA ASP A 185 45.44 8.94 -15.13
C ASP A 185 46.72 9.04 -14.28
N VAL A 186 47.58 8.02 -14.34
CA VAL A 186 48.95 8.10 -13.80
C VAL A 186 49.95 7.35 -14.68
N ASN A 187 49.95 7.58 -16.00
CA ASN A 187 51.17 7.39 -16.79
C ASN A 187 51.13 8.09 -18.17
N SER A 188 51.07 9.43 -18.17
CA SER A 188 51.50 10.23 -19.31
C SER A 188 52.68 11.10 -18.87
N LEU A 189 53.88 10.51 -18.89
CA LEU A 189 55.19 11.15 -18.94
C LEU A 189 56.01 10.47 -20.02
#